data_AF-A0A428BYR2-F1
#
_entry.id   AF-A0A428BYR2-F1
#
_cell.length_a   1.000
_cell.length_b   1.000
_cell.length_c   1.000
_cell.angle_alpha   90.00
_cell.angle_beta   90.00
_cell.angle_gamma   90.00
#
_symmetry.space_group_name_H-M   'P 1'
#
loop_
_entity.id
_entity.type
_entity.pdbx_description
1 polymer ?
#
loop_
_entity_poly.entity_id
_entity_poly.type
_entity_poly.pdbx_seq_one_letter_code
_entity_poly.pdbx_strand_id
1 'polypeptide(L)'
;MIRDQEELLNSVYDKQIRDYFKEALDCYNTKAYKACVILSVIAGMDDLFKKIDMLSTEFNESQRSQFDRIRNQRNNSKPFERDLISFCNEDSFGILSRYEIKELKYCFDLRNSFAHPSEEECTAEKARYVFSVMIDLVSSKKMLGGYVYINSLINKIGGQFYYPTIDTSSIISITSNALTFVDDKKYVILLKKLLDKLRDEGTINYEYFISTLINNIEDIDELNSSIEPALSEGDIQHSSFEIIYRLHPNVFQKFDSNNSQKILRTLLEQSAPKQLLCDIFQEFVKVHKELPKHLIEEIFDNLIEEKGNLYSKNYILDKEMKRFLRILYEHFSKVCAIEKIEFIVDLYKDYKIKSINLIISLLFDLKENILVKKLLDILKVKIVSQTYSISNPAIDEFLELMNTDFDCMEDNDIVDFFFSVIEASERGSTSAHPIVDNFTENAFFQYVEKSIIDMNDDYFSESFYKKHDRFIINKWRIIAEKAKDSNIANKYNEYWNKRIQYQTDEFQFL
;
A
#
# COMPACT_ATOMS: atom_id res chain seq x y z
N MET A 1 -8.47 -42.18 -9.21
CA MET A 1 -8.32 -42.21 -7.74
C MET A 1 -9.73 -42.26 -7.16
N ILE A 2 -10.01 -43.23 -6.29
CA ILE A 2 -11.33 -43.40 -5.68
C ILE A 2 -11.46 -42.29 -4.62
N ARG A 3 -12.21 -41.21 -4.91
CA ARG A 3 -12.50 -40.13 -3.96
C ARG A 3 -13.75 -40.44 -3.15
N ASP A 4 -13.77 -40.00 -1.91
CA ASP A 4 -14.91 -40.19 -1.02
C ASP A 4 -16.15 -39.44 -1.55
N GLN A 5 -17.32 -40.09 -1.53
CA GLN A 5 -18.55 -39.51 -2.12
C GLN A 5 -19.17 -38.44 -1.22
N GLU A 6 -18.96 -38.49 0.10
CA GLU A 6 -19.40 -37.42 1.01
C GLU A 6 -18.52 -36.19 0.86
N GLU A 7 -17.21 -36.38 0.67
CA GLU A 7 -16.28 -35.30 0.30
C GLU A 7 -16.71 -34.62 -1.01
N LEU A 8 -17.03 -35.40 -2.04
CA LEU A 8 -17.55 -34.87 -3.31
C LEU A 8 -18.88 -34.10 -3.11
N LEU A 9 -19.80 -34.63 -2.30
CA LEU A 9 -21.07 -33.97 -1.99
C LEU A 9 -20.86 -32.59 -1.35
N ASN A 10 -19.84 -32.45 -0.49
CA ASN A 10 -19.51 -31.17 0.15
C ASN A 10 -18.96 -30.12 -0.83
N SER A 11 -18.47 -30.53 -2.00
CA SER A 11 -18.02 -29.60 -3.06
C SER A 11 -19.17 -28.96 -3.84
N VAL A 12 -20.40 -29.47 -3.71
CA VAL A 12 -21.57 -28.93 -4.44
C VAL A 12 -21.97 -27.57 -3.87
N TYR A 13 -21.94 -26.55 -4.74
CA TYR A 13 -22.17 -25.15 -4.35
C TYR A 13 -23.63 -24.83 -4.01
N ASP A 14 -24.57 -25.22 -4.87
CA ASP A 14 -25.99 -24.92 -4.68
C ASP A 14 -26.59 -25.88 -3.65
N LYS A 15 -27.19 -25.33 -2.59
CA LYS A 15 -27.76 -26.11 -1.48
C LYS A 15 -28.86 -27.07 -1.95
N GLN A 16 -29.75 -26.62 -2.83
CA GLN A 16 -30.85 -27.44 -3.34
C GLN A 16 -30.31 -28.58 -4.21
N ILE A 17 -29.31 -28.29 -5.06
CA ILE A 17 -28.65 -29.32 -5.88
C ILE A 17 -27.91 -30.32 -4.99
N ARG A 18 -27.26 -29.86 -3.92
CA ARG A 18 -26.61 -30.73 -2.95
C ARG A 18 -27.60 -31.65 -2.25
N ASP A 19 -28.79 -31.17 -1.92
CA ASP A 19 -29.85 -32.01 -1.34
C ASP A 19 -30.27 -33.13 -2.32
N TYR A 20 -30.37 -32.85 -3.63
CA TYR A 20 -30.61 -33.89 -4.64
C TYR A 20 -29.46 -34.89 -4.79
N PHE A 21 -28.21 -34.45 -4.76
CA PHE A 21 -27.07 -35.38 -4.75
C PHE A 21 -27.00 -36.20 -3.47
N LYS A 22 -27.44 -35.66 -2.32
CA LYS A 22 -27.55 -36.41 -1.08
C LYS A 22 -28.54 -37.57 -1.23
N GLU A 23 -29.71 -37.33 -1.83
CA GLU A 23 -30.67 -38.40 -2.14
C GLU A 23 -30.06 -39.45 -3.09
N ALA A 24 -29.28 -39.01 -4.08
CA ALA A 24 -28.56 -39.91 -4.99
C ALA A 24 -27.53 -40.78 -4.25
N LEU A 25 -26.84 -40.21 -3.26
CA LEU A 25 -25.88 -40.92 -2.41
C LEU A 25 -26.59 -41.91 -1.46
N ASP A 26 -27.73 -41.55 -0.89
CA ASP A 26 -28.55 -42.46 -0.08
C ASP A 26 -29.03 -43.67 -0.91
N CYS A 27 -29.41 -43.44 -2.18
CA CYS A 27 -29.72 -44.51 -3.13
C CYS A 27 -28.50 -45.42 -3.38
N TYR A 28 -27.30 -44.84 -3.49
CA TYR A 28 -26.07 -45.61 -3.64
C TYR A 28 -25.81 -46.51 -2.43
N ASN A 29 -25.90 -45.95 -1.22
CA ASN A 29 -25.65 -46.63 0.05
C ASN A 29 -26.64 -47.78 0.31
N THR A 30 -27.87 -47.64 -0.18
CA THR A 30 -28.92 -48.68 -0.12
C THR A 30 -28.85 -49.68 -1.29
N LYS A 31 -27.82 -49.60 -2.13
CA LYS A 31 -27.60 -50.44 -3.33
C LYS A 31 -28.63 -50.24 -4.44
N ALA A 32 -29.40 -49.17 -4.40
CA ALA A 32 -30.29 -48.74 -5.48
C ALA A 32 -29.51 -47.99 -6.58
N TYR A 33 -28.53 -48.66 -7.20
CA TYR A 33 -27.57 -48.03 -8.13
C TYR A 33 -28.22 -47.35 -9.34
N LYS A 34 -29.28 -47.95 -9.91
CA LYS A 34 -30.05 -47.32 -11.00
C LYS A 34 -30.65 -45.97 -10.57
N ALA A 35 -31.21 -45.90 -9.36
CA ALA A 35 -31.79 -44.67 -8.82
C ALA A 35 -30.71 -43.61 -8.55
N CYS A 36 -29.55 -44.03 -8.01
CA CYS A 36 -28.39 -43.15 -7.85
C CYS A 36 -27.96 -42.50 -9.18
N VAL A 37 -27.84 -43.29 -10.27
CA VAL A 37 -27.52 -42.75 -11.60
C VAL A 37 -28.57 -41.75 -12.08
N ILE A 38 -29.86 -42.10 -11.98
CA ILE A 38 -30.95 -41.26 -12.45
C ILE A 38 -30.97 -39.92 -11.70
N LEU A 39 -30.91 -39.94 -10.36
CA LEU A 39 -30.93 -38.74 -9.53
C LEU A 39 -29.68 -37.87 -9.73
N SER A 40 -28.50 -38.47 -9.87
CA SER A 40 -27.25 -37.74 -10.14
C SER A 40 -27.34 -36.96 -11.46
N VAL A 41 -27.91 -37.58 -12.50
CA VAL A 41 -28.07 -36.92 -13.80
C VAL A 41 -29.11 -35.80 -13.74
N ILE A 42 -30.24 -36.03 -13.05
CA ILE A 42 -31.26 -34.99 -12.85
C ILE A 42 -30.66 -33.78 -12.13
N ALA A 43 -29.97 -34.01 -11.01
CA ALA A 43 -29.36 -32.96 -10.21
C ALA A 43 -28.34 -32.15 -11.02
N GLY A 44 -27.40 -32.83 -11.69
CA GLY A 44 -26.39 -32.13 -12.49
C GLY A 44 -26.96 -31.42 -13.72
N MET A 45 -28.02 -31.93 -14.36
CA MET A 45 -28.64 -31.23 -15.51
C MET A 45 -29.49 -30.03 -15.08
N ASP A 46 -30.18 -30.09 -13.94
CA ASP A 46 -30.88 -28.94 -13.38
C ASP A 46 -29.90 -27.81 -13.01
N ASP A 47 -28.77 -28.18 -12.40
CA ASP A 47 -27.72 -27.24 -12.05
C ASP A 47 -27.02 -26.65 -13.28
N LEU A 48 -26.71 -27.49 -14.28
CA LEU A 48 -26.20 -27.02 -15.57
C LEU A 48 -27.18 -25.99 -16.16
N PHE A 49 -28.47 -26.32 -16.22
CA PHE A 49 -29.47 -25.39 -16.74
C PHE A 49 -29.48 -24.07 -15.98
N LYS A 50 -29.53 -24.08 -14.65
CA LYS A 50 -29.51 -22.87 -13.80
C LYS A 50 -28.30 -22.00 -14.10
N LYS A 51 -27.11 -22.59 -14.23
CA LYS A 51 -25.87 -21.87 -14.54
C LYS A 51 -25.88 -21.25 -15.93
N ILE A 52 -26.40 -21.96 -16.94
CA ILE A 52 -26.55 -21.41 -18.30
C ILE A 52 -27.61 -20.30 -18.33
N ASP A 53 -28.71 -20.47 -17.59
CA ASP A 53 -29.80 -19.50 -17.50
C ASP A 53 -29.33 -18.16 -16.92
N MET A 54 -28.46 -18.21 -15.90
CA MET A 54 -27.82 -17.02 -15.33
C MET A 54 -26.91 -16.29 -16.34
N LEU A 55 -26.27 -17.03 -17.26
CA LEU A 55 -25.47 -16.44 -18.34
C LEU A 55 -26.32 -15.95 -19.52
N SER A 56 -27.64 -16.18 -19.53
CA SER A 56 -28.47 -15.87 -20.69
C SER A 56 -28.54 -14.39 -21.06
N THR A 57 -28.19 -13.47 -20.15
CA THR A 57 -28.06 -12.03 -20.46
C THR A 57 -26.88 -11.73 -21.38
N GLU A 58 -25.89 -12.62 -21.42
CA GLU A 58 -24.65 -12.47 -22.18
C GLU A 58 -24.74 -13.02 -23.60
N PHE A 59 -25.85 -13.69 -23.93
CA PHE A 59 -26.02 -14.35 -25.20
C PHE A 59 -26.29 -13.34 -26.31
N ASN A 60 -25.65 -13.56 -27.46
CA ASN A 60 -26.06 -12.90 -28.70
C ASN A 60 -27.46 -13.38 -29.15
N GLU A 61 -28.04 -12.74 -30.15
CA GLU A 61 -29.41 -13.03 -30.60
C GLU A 61 -29.63 -14.50 -31.01
N SER A 62 -28.64 -15.10 -31.68
CA SER A 62 -28.70 -16.51 -32.11
C SER A 62 -28.69 -17.44 -30.89
N GLN A 63 -27.74 -17.24 -29.98
CA GLN A 63 -27.61 -18.03 -28.74
C GLN A 63 -28.85 -17.89 -27.85
N ARG A 64 -29.38 -16.68 -27.73
CA ARG A 64 -30.62 -16.41 -26.99
C ARG A 64 -31.79 -17.18 -27.59
N SER A 65 -31.95 -17.12 -28.91
CA SER A 65 -33.01 -17.85 -29.62
C SER A 65 -32.89 -19.36 -29.45
N GLN A 66 -31.67 -19.91 -29.48
CA GLN A 66 -31.43 -21.34 -29.24
C GLN A 66 -31.74 -21.73 -27.79
N PHE A 67 -31.24 -20.97 -26.81
CA PHE A 67 -31.44 -21.27 -25.40
C PHE A 67 -32.90 -21.08 -24.96
N ASP A 68 -33.62 -20.10 -25.51
CA ASP A 68 -35.05 -19.93 -25.24
C ASP A 68 -35.87 -21.13 -25.71
N ARG A 69 -35.45 -21.84 -26.77
CA ARG A 69 -36.06 -23.12 -27.16
C ARG A 69 -35.85 -24.19 -26.09
N ILE A 70 -34.64 -24.29 -25.54
CA ILE A 70 -34.28 -25.23 -24.47
C ILE A 70 -35.06 -24.91 -23.19
N ARG A 71 -35.11 -23.63 -22.80
CA ARG A 71 -35.91 -23.13 -21.67
C ARG A 71 -37.39 -23.46 -21.86
N ASN A 72 -37.94 -23.28 -23.07
CA ASN A 72 -39.31 -23.66 -23.38
C ASN A 72 -39.54 -25.18 -23.33
N GLN A 73 -38.60 -26.00 -23.78
CA GLN A 73 -38.69 -27.46 -23.63
C GLN A 73 -38.77 -27.84 -22.14
N ARG A 74 -37.84 -27.32 -21.32
CA ARG A 74 -37.83 -27.55 -19.86
C ARG A 74 -39.12 -27.12 -19.17
N ASN A 75 -39.59 -25.90 -19.43
CA ASN A 75 -40.81 -25.35 -18.80
C ASN A 75 -42.08 -26.13 -19.19
N ASN A 76 -42.09 -26.79 -20.35
CA ASN A 76 -43.18 -27.64 -20.80
C ASN A 76 -42.93 -29.13 -20.52
N SER A 77 -41.96 -29.45 -19.66
CA SER A 77 -41.58 -30.83 -19.28
C SER A 77 -41.25 -31.73 -20.48
N LYS A 78 -40.69 -31.15 -21.55
CA LYS A 78 -40.17 -31.89 -22.71
C LYS A 78 -38.69 -32.21 -22.49
N PRO A 79 -38.16 -33.31 -23.07
CA PRO A 79 -36.73 -33.60 -23.03
C PRO A 79 -35.92 -32.41 -23.57
N PHE A 80 -34.90 -31.99 -22.83
CA PHE A 80 -34.09 -30.81 -23.14
C PHE A 80 -32.59 -31.01 -22.86
N GLU A 81 -32.23 -32.04 -22.10
CA GLU A 81 -30.91 -32.24 -21.53
C GLU A 81 -29.85 -32.45 -22.62
N ARG A 82 -30.17 -33.23 -23.66
CA ARG A 82 -29.25 -33.46 -24.79
C ARG A 82 -29.02 -32.19 -25.61
N ASP A 83 -30.06 -31.37 -25.75
CA ASP A 83 -29.99 -30.08 -26.44
C ASP A 83 -29.18 -29.08 -25.59
N LEU A 84 -29.35 -29.09 -24.26
CA LEU A 84 -28.55 -28.30 -23.31
C LEU A 84 -27.08 -28.67 -23.36
N ILE A 85 -26.72 -29.96 -23.28
CA ILE A 85 -25.31 -30.39 -23.40
C ILE A 85 -24.76 -29.96 -24.76
N SER A 86 -25.55 -30.06 -25.83
CA SER A 86 -25.10 -29.68 -27.18
C SER A 86 -24.95 -28.17 -27.35
N PHE A 87 -25.79 -27.36 -26.71
CA PHE A 87 -25.65 -25.91 -26.64
C PHE A 87 -24.33 -25.51 -25.97
N CYS A 88 -23.91 -26.26 -24.95
CA CYS A 88 -22.59 -26.07 -24.31
C CYS A 88 -21.39 -26.48 -25.19
N ASN A 89 -21.61 -27.16 -26.33
CA ASN A 89 -20.57 -27.73 -27.20
C ASN A 89 -20.04 -26.75 -28.27
N GLU A 90 -20.77 -25.67 -28.57
CA GLU A 90 -20.43 -24.85 -29.73
C GLU A 90 -19.07 -24.16 -29.58
N ASP A 91 -18.26 -24.20 -30.65
CA ASP A 91 -17.02 -23.42 -30.82
C ASP A 91 -17.27 -21.89 -30.63
N SER A 92 -18.53 -21.46 -30.58
CA SER A 92 -19.02 -20.09 -30.35
C SER A 92 -19.27 -19.72 -28.87
N PHE A 93 -19.37 -20.71 -27.94
CA PHE A 93 -19.68 -20.47 -26.52
C PHE A 93 -18.69 -21.12 -25.53
N GLY A 94 -18.11 -22.29 -25.86
CA GLY A 94 -16.91 -22.83 -25.20
C GLY A 94 -17.00 -22.99 -23.67
N ILE A 95 -18.17 -23.35 -23.15
CA ILE A 95 -18.40 -23.57 -21.71
C ILE A 95 -17.80 -24.89 -21.23
N LEU A 96 -18.02 -25.94 -22.01
CA LEU A 96 -17.56 -27.29 -21.73
C LEU A 96 -16.64 -27.73 -22.86
N SER A 97 -15.53 -28.35 -22.50
CA SER A 97 -14.60 -28.96 -23.45
C SER A 97 -15.24 -30.15 -24.16
N ARG A 98 -14.69 -30.52 -25.33
CA ARG A 98 -15.14 -31.72 -26.07
C ARG A 98 -15.09 -33.00 -25.23
N TYR A 99 -14.15 -33.09 -24.29
CA TYR A 99 -14.06 -34.19 -23.33
C TYR A 99 -15.24 -34.16 -22.36
N GLU A 100 -15.48 -33.04 -21.69
CA GLU A 100 -16.59 -32.89 -20.73
C GLU A 100 -17.96 -33.15 -21.38
N ILE A 101 -18.16 -32.67 -22.60
CA ILE A 101 -19.37 -32.94 -23.40
C ILE A 101 -19.57 -34.45 -23.61
N LYS A 102 -18.49 -35.18 -23.94
CA LYS A 102 -18.53 -36.61 -24.17
C LYS A 102 -18.89 -37.37 -22.89
N GLU A 103 -18.29 -37.01 -21.77
CA GLU A 103 -18.56 -37.62 -20.47
C GLU A 103 -20.01 -37.36 -20.02
N LEU A 104 -20.52 -36.13 -20.17
CA LEU A 104 -21.91 -35.80 -19.83
C LEU A 104 -22.92 -36.51 -20.73
N LYS A 105 -22.65 -36.62 -22.04
CA LYS A 105 -23.49 -37.41 -22.97
C LYS A 105 -23.51 -38.88 -22.56
N TYR A 106 -22.36 -39.43 -22.19
CA TYR A 106 -22.27 -40.81 -21.71
C TYR A 106 -23.07 -41.03 -20.41
N CYS A 107 -22.96 -40.12 -19.44
CA CYS A 107 -23.76 -40.18 -18.21
C CYS A 107 -25.27 -40.11 -18.51
N PHE A 108 -25.68 -39.26 -19.44
CA PHE A 108 -27.08 -39.15 -19.87
C PHE A 108 -27.57 -40.41 -20.58
N ASP A 109 -26.76 -41.01 -21.45
CA ASP A 109 -27.09 -42.26 -22.14
C ASP A 109 -27.24 -43.42 -21.12
N LEU A 110 -26.36 -43.51 -20.12
CA LEU A 110 -26.51 -44.47 -19.01
C LEU A 110 -27.82 -44.25 -18.23
N ARG A 111 -28.16 -43.01 -17.90
CA ARG A 111 -29.43 -42.68 -17.25
C ARG A 111 -30.63 -43.14 -18.09
N ASN A 112 -30.60 -42.94 -19.40
CA ASN A 112 -31.69 -43.37 -20.27
C ASN A 112 -31.80 -44.90 -20.31
N SER A 113 -30.68 -45.61 -20.43
CA SER A 113 -30.67 -47.09 -20.37
C SER A 113 -31.28 -47.60 -19.06
N PHE A 114 -30.96 -46.98 -17.92
CA PHE A 114 -31.44 -47.46 -16.61
C PHE A 114 -32.84 -46.98 -16.23
N ALA A 115 -33.34 -45.90 -16.84
CA ALA A 115 -34.72 -45.41 -16.65
C ALA A 115 -35.75 -46.27 -17.41
N HIS A 116 -35.32 -47.04 -18.41
CA HIS A 116 -36.14 -48.00 -19.13
C HIS A 116 -35.90 -49.43 -18.62
N PRO A 117 -36.82 -50.38 -18.89
CA PRO A 117 -36.61 -51.81 -18.58
C PRO A 117 -35.51 -52.42 -19.48
N SER A 118 -34.26 -52.01 -19.27
CA SER A 118 -33.07 -52.57 -19.90
C SER A 118 -32.54 -53.74 -19.07
N GLU A 119 -32.09 -54.78 -19.76
CA GLU A 119 -31.34 -55.91 -19.17
C GLU A 119 -29.93 -55.49 -18.71
N GLU A 120 -29.48 -54.27 -19.02
CA GLU A 120 -28.18 -53.76 -18.59
C GLU A 120 -28.12 -53.61 -17.06
N GLU A 121 -27.14 -54.29 -16.46
CA GLU A 121 -26.85 -54.19 -15.03
C GLU A 121 -26.15 -52.86 -14.71
N CYS A 122 -26.68 -52.18 -13.68
CA CYS A 122 -26.06 -50.99 -13.09
C CYS A 122 -25.23 -51.41 -11.88
N THR A 123 -23.91 -51.48 -12.05
CA THR A 123 -22.98 -51.82 -10.97
C THR A 123 -22.72 -50.62 -10.06
N ALA A 124 -22.19 -50.88 -8.86
CA ALA A 124 -21.74 -49.83 -7.95
C ALA A 124 -20.72 -48.88 -8.62
N GLU A 125 -19.80 -49.40 -9.43
CA GLU A 125 -18.81 -48.59 -10.14
C GLU A 125 -19.45 -47.63 -11.16
N LYS A 126 -20.46 -48.08 -11.92
CA LYS A 126 -21.18 -47.21 -12.86
C LYS A 126 -21.92 -46.08 -12.12
N ALA A 127 -22.58 -46.40 -11.01
CA ALA A 127 -23.26 -45.40 -10.21
C ALA A 127 -22.29 -44.38 -9.61
N ARG A 128 -21.16 -44.85 -9.05
CA ARG A 128 -20.11 -43.98 -8.51
C ARG A 128 -19.49 -43.08 -9.58
N TYR A 129 -19.25 -43.62 -10.76
CA TYR A 129 -18.72 -42.86 -11.90
C TYR A 129 -19.67 -41.72 -12.28
N VAL A 130 -20.97 -42.01 -12.52
CA VAL A 130 -21.94 -40.96 -12.90
C VAL A 130 -22.09 -39.92 -11.80
N PHE A 131 -22.19 -40.35 -10.54
CA PHE A 131 -22.25 -39.44 -9.38
C PHE A 131 -21.06 -38.48 -9.36
N SER A 132 -19.84 -39.02 -9.50
CA SER A 132 -18.61 -38.23 -9.45
C SER A 132 -18.49 -37.28 -10.64
N VAL A 133 -18.80 -37.74 -11.86
CA VAL A 133 -18.70 -36.93 -13.08
C VAL A 133 -19.68 -35.76 -13.08
N MET A 134 -20.94 -35.97 -12.66
CA MET A 134 -21.94 -34.89 -12.61
C MET A 134 -21.58 -33.83 -11.56
N ILE A 135 -20.95 -34.23 -10.45
CA ILE A 135 -20.42 -33.29 -9.47
C ILE A 135 -19.19 -32.56 -10.05
N ASP A 136 -18.15 -33.28 -10.46
CA ASP A 136 -16.86 -32.70 -10.87
C ASP A 136 -16.99 -31.76 -12.08
N LEU A 137 -17.81 -32.12 -13.06
CA LEU A 137 -17.88 -31.35 -14.31
C LEU A 137 -18.86 -30.19 -14.27
N VAL A 138 -19.86 -30.26 -13.37
CA VAL A 138 -20.95 -29.29 -13.30
C VAL A 138 -21.09 -28.72 -11.89
N SER A 139 -21.42 -29.57 -10.92
CA SER A 139 -22.02 -29.13 -9.65
C SER A 139 -21.03 -28.60 -8.61
N SER A 140 -19.77 -29.01 -8.72
CA SER A 140 -18.65 -28.48 -7.94
C SER A 140 -18.09 -27.19 -8.52
N LYS A 141 -18.57 -26.72 -9.68
CA LYS A 141 -18.14 -25.43 -10.27
C LYS A 141 -19.12 -24.35 -9.86
N LYS A 142 -18.65 -23.20 -9.38
CA LYS A 142 -19.53 -22.08 -8.97
C LYS A 142 -20.35 -21.54 -10.15
N MET A 143 -19.69 -21.27 -11.28
CA MET A 143 -20.29 -20.84 -12.55
C MET A 143 -19.46 -21.42 -13.71
N LEU A 144 -20.05 -21.48 -14.91
CA LEU A 144 -19.37 -22.03 -16.09
C LEU A 144 -18.96 -20.96 -17.12
N GLY A 145 -18.75 -19.72 -16.69
CA GLY A 145 -18.22 -18.66 -17.56
C GLY A 145 -16.89 -19.10 -18.19
N GLY A 146 -16.95 -19.37 -19.48
CA GLY A 146 -15.81 -19.78 -20.29
C GLY A 146 -15.14 -18.61 -21.01
N TYR A 147 -14.36 -18.93 -22.03
CA TYR A 147 -13.64 -17.96 -22.86
C TYR A 147 -14.55 -16.89 -23.50
N VAL A 148 -15.80 -17.26 -23.80
CA VAL A 148 -16.75 -16.38 -24.49
C VAL A 148 -17.34 -15.33 -23.57
N TYR A 149 -17.67 -15.70 -22.33
CA TYR A 149 -18.03 -14.70 -21.31
C TYR A 149 -16.85 -13.75 -21.06
N ILE A 150 -15.63 -14.29 -20.93
CA ILE A 150 -14.40 -13.48 -20.77
C ILE A 150 -14.26 -12.46 -21.92
N ASN A 151 -14.40 -12.88 -23.18
CA ASN A 151 -14.29 -11.95 -24.31
C ASN A 151 -15.44 -10.93 -24.37
N SER A 152 -16.68 -11.36 -24.07
CA SER A 152 -17.84 -10.45 -23.96
C SER A 152 -17.58 -9.40 -22.88
N LEU A 153 -17.14 -9.84 -21.70
CA LEU A 153 -16.82 -8.99 -20.57
C LEU A 153 -15.72 -7.98 -20.90
N ILE A 154 -14.63 -8.42 -21.52
CA ILE A 154 -13.54 -7.53 -21.97
C ILE A 154 -14.08 -6.43 -22.89
N ASN A 155 -14.89 -6.79 -23.89
CA ASN A 155 -15.47 -5.81 -24.81
C ASN A 155 -16.43 -4.84 -24.10
N LYS A 156 -17.18 -5.32 -23.10
CA LYS A 156 -18.06 -4.47 -22.27
C LYS A 156 -17.26 -3.49 -21.42
N ILE A 157 -16.15 -3.91 -20.83
CA ILE A 157 -15.27 -3.06 -20.00
C ILE A 157 -14.75 -1.88 -20.82
N GLY A 158 -14.38 -2.10 -22.10
CA GLY A 158 -13.96 -1.03 -23.00
C GLY A 158 -15.05 0.02 -23.33
N GLY A 159 -16.31 -0.23 -22.97
CA GLY A 159 -17.41 0.71 -23.17
C GLY A 159 -17.38 1.90 -22.22
N GLN A 160 -17.64 3.11 -22.73
CA GLN A 160 -17.56 4.37 -21.98
C GLN A 160 -18.38 4.39 -20.67
N PHE A 161 -19.49 3.65 -20.61
CA PHE A 161 -20.42 3.65 -19.47
C PHE A 161 -20.35 2.37 -18.62
N TYR A 162 -19.26 1.60 -18.71
CA TYR A 162 -19.12 0.37 -17.93
C TYR A 162 -19.17 0.64 -16.41
N TYR A 163 -18.50 1.70 -15.96
CA TYR A 163 -18.65 2.24 -14.60
C TYR A 163 -19.55 3.47 -14.64
N PRO A 164 -20.80 3.41 -14.15
CA PRO A 164 -21.71 4.55 -14.14
C PRO A 164 -21.26 5.67 -13.19
N THR A 165 -20.56 5.31 -12.11
CA THR A 165 -19.99 6.22 -11.12
C THR A 165 -18.54 5.84 -10.83
N ILE A 166 -17.68 6.85 -10.71
CA ILE A 166 -16.24 6.69 -10.45
C ILE A 166 -16.00 6.94 -8.96
N ASP A 167 -16.52 6.05 -8.13
CA ASP A 167 -16.24 6.00 -6.70
C ASP A 167 -15.77 4.59 -6.30
N THR A 168 -14.93 4.51 -5.27
CA THR A 168 -14.26 3.28 -4.85
C THR A 168 -15.24 2.12 -4.61
N SER A 169 -16.33 2.37 -3.90
CA SER A 169 -17.31 1.33 -3.56
C SER A 169 -18.03 0.80 -4.78
N SER A 170 -18.45 1.67 -5.70
CA SER A 170 -19.12 1.28 -6.93
C SER A 170 -18.22 0.49 -7.87
N ILE A 171 -16.96 0.93 -8.05
CA ILE A 171 -15.99 0.22 -8.90
C ILE A 171 -15.76 -1.20 -8.38
N ILE A 172 -15.52 -1.34 -7.07
CA ILE A 172 -15.31 -2.65 -6.43
C ILE A 172 -16.56 -3.51 -6.60
N SER A 173 -17.75 -2.98 -6.30
CA SER A 173 -19.00 -3.75 -6.39
C SER A 173 -19.29 -4.23 -7.81
N ILE A 174 -19.16 -3.36 -8.82
CA ILE A 174 -19.41 -3.71 -10.23
C ILE A 174 -18.42 -4.78 -10.68
N THR A 175 -17.13 -4.61 -10.36
CA THR A 175 -16.10 -5.57 -10.75
C THR A 175 -16.29 -6.91 -10.07
N SER A 176 -16.47 -6.93 -8.74
CA SER A 176 -16.72 -8.16 -7.97
C SER A 176 -17.96 -8.91 -8.48
N ASN A 177 -19.04 -8.20 -8.81
CA ASN A 177 -20.22 -8.81 -9.41
C ASN A 177 -19.92 -9.47 -10.76
N ALA A 178 -19.18 -8.78 -11.65
CA ALA A 178 -18.78 -9.35 -12.93
C ALA A 178 -17.88 -10.60 -12.77
N LEU A 179 -17.00 -10.60 -11.76
CA LEU A 179 -16.11 -11.72 -11.43
C LEU A 179 -16.85 -12.93 -10.85
N THR A 180 -18.06 -12.77 -10.29
CA THR A 180 -18.85 -13.93 -9.82
C THR A 180 -19.23 -14.91 -10.92
N PHE A 181 -19.25 -14.43 -12.17
CA PHE A 181 -19.55 -15.24 -13.36
C PHE A 181 -18.30 -15.86 -13.98
N VAL A 182 -17.11 -15.46 -13.56
CA VAL A 182 -15.84 -16.03 -14.01
C VAL A 182 -15.37 -17.07 -12.98
N ASP A 183 -14.99 -18.24 -13.47
CA ASP A 183 -14.30 -19.27 -12.69
C ASP A 183 -12.98 -18.70 -12.15
N ASP A 184 -12.71 -18.84 -10.85
CA ASP A 184 -11.54 -18.25 -10.18
C ASP A 184 -10.22 -18.71 -10.82
N LYS A 185 -10.15 -19.97 -11.25
CA LYS A 185 -9.03 -20.54 -12.02
C LYS A 185 -8.78 -19.87 -13.37
N LYS A 186 -9.71 -19.03 -13.83
CA LYS A 186 -9.60 -18.26 -15.08
C LYS A 186 -9.30 -16.78 -14.86
N TYR A 187 -9.18 -16.31 -13.62
CA TYR A 187 -8.88 -14.90 -13.32
C TYR A 187 -7.54 -14.48 -13.93
N VAL A 188 -6.54 -15.35 -13.92
CA VAL A 188 -5.24 -15.08 -14.54
C VAL A 188 -5.34 -14.98 -16.07
N ILE A 189 -6.16 -15.82 -16.70
CA ILE A 189 -6.41 -15.75 -18.15
C ILE A 189 -7.09 -14.42 -18.50
N LEU A 190 -8.06 -14.00 -17.69
CA LEU A 190 -8.72 -12.70 -17.83
C LEU A 190 -7.72 -11.55 -17.63
N LEU A 191 -6.85 -11.64 -16.63
CA LEU A 191 -5.81 -10.63 -16.36
C LEU A 191 -4.90 -10.43 -17.57
N LYS A 192 -4.34 -11.51 -18.14
CA LYS A 192 -3.47 -11.45 -19.33
C LYS A 192 -4.13 -10.73 -20.49
N LYS A 193 -5.39 -11.09 -20.78
CA LYS A 193 -6.17 -10.45 -21.86
C LYS A 193 -6.48 -8.98 -21.59
N LEU A 194 -6.73 -8.60 -20.34
CA LEU A 194 -6.97 -7.20 -19.97
C LEU A 194 -5.68 -6.38 -20.04
N LEU A 195 -4.53 -6.96 -19.69
CA LEU A 195 -3.22 -6.31 -19.86
C LEU A 195 -2.91 -6.07 -21.34
N ASP A 196 -3.16 -7.05 -22.21
CA ASP A 196 -3.04 -6.87 -23.67
C ASP A 196 -3.94 -5.72 -24.17
N LYS A 197 -5.19 -5.64 -23.67
CA LYS A 197 -6.12 -4.56 -24.03
C LYS A 197 -5.72 -3.19 -23.47
N LEU A 198 -5.14 -3.16 -22.27
CA LEU A 198 -4.61 -1.94 -21.68
C LEU A 198 -3.50 -1.36 -22.56
N ARG A 199 -2.60 -2.21 -23.07
CA ARG A 199 -1.55 -1.84 -24.02
C ARG A 199 -2.11 -1.30 -25.34
N ASP A 200 -3.14 -1.93 -25.90
CA ASP A 200 -3.64 -1.63 -27.24
C ASP A 200 -4.61 -0.42 -27.29
N GLU A 201 -5.53 -0.30 -26.32
CA GLU A 201 -6.68 0.61 -26.37
C GLU A 201 -6.69 1.66 -25.24
N GLY A 202 -5.89 1.49 -24.19
CA GLY A 202 -5.62 2.51 -23.17
C GLY A 202 -6.84 3.05 -22.40
N THR A 203 -7.92 2.28 -22.22
CA THR A 203 -9.09 2.75 -21.47
C THR A 203 -8.91 2.62 -19.96
N ILE A 204 -9.24 3.68 -19.20
CA ILE A 204 -9.18 3.70 -17.73
C ILE A 204 -10.06 2.62 -17.06
N ASN A 205 -11.10 2.15 -17.77
CA ASN A 205 -11.95 1.08 -17.30
C ASN A 205 -11.20 -0.24 -17.12
N TYR A 206 -10.22 -0.51 -18.01
CA TYR A 206 -9.35 -1.67 -17.86
C TYR A 206 -8.50 -1.55 -16.59
N GLU A 207 -7.95 -0.36 -16.29
CA GLU A 207 -7.18 -0.13 -15.04
C GLU A 207 -8.04 -0.36 -13.79
N TYR A 208 -9.27 0.17 -13.77
CA TYR A 208 -10.22 -0.06 -12.67
C TYR A 208 -10.55 -1.54 -12.48
N PHE A 209 -10.78 -2.25 -13.59
CA PHE A 209 -11.13 -3.66 -13.54
C PHE A 209 -9.94 -4.51 -13.07
N ILE A 210 -8.75 -4.28 -13.65
CA ILE A 210 -7.50 -4.97 -13.29
C ILE A 210 -7.21 -4.80 -11.80
N SER A 211 -7.39 -3.60 -11.25
CA SER A 211 -7.12 -3.30 -9.84
C SER A 211 -7.91 -4.19 -8.88
N THR A 212 -9.19 -4.40 -9.16
CA THR A 212 -10.02 -5.30 -8.33
C THR A 212 -9.80 -6.76 -8.69
N LEU A 213 -9.52 -7.10 -9.96
CA LEU A 213 -9.20 -8.46 -10.39
C LEU A 213 -7.96 -9.02 -9.68
N ILE A 214 -6.85 -8.26 -9.64
CA ILE A 214 -5.62 -8.67 -8.95
C ILE A 214 -5.88 -8.95 -7.47
N ASN A 215 -6.73 -8.17 -6.82
CA ASN A 215 -7.11 -8.40 -5.43
C ASN A 215 -7.83 -9.75 -5.23
N ASN A 216 -8.55 -10.25 -6.23
CA ASN A 216 -9.28 -11.51 -6.16
C ASN A 216 -8.49 -12.74 -6.64
N ILE A 217 -7.27 -12.56 -7.17
CA ILE A 217 -6.39 -13.70 -7.50
C ILE A 217 -5.71 -14.19 -6.22
N GLU A 218 -5.96 -15.45 -5.85
CA GLU A 218 -5.39 -16.10 -4.66
C GLU A 218 -4.05 -16.76 -4.94
N ASP A 219 -3.84 -17.31 -6.14
CA ASP A 219 -2.57 -17.89 -6.54
C ASP A 219 -1.54 -16.78 -6.82
N ILE A 220 -0.67 -16.54 -5.84
CA ILE A 220 0.34 -15.49 -5.86
C ILE A 220 1.41 -15.75 -6.93
N ASP A 221 1.79 -17.00 -7.16
CA ASP A 221 2.83 -17.36 -8.14
C ASP A 221 2.28 -17.16 -9.57
N GLU A 222 1.03 -17.57 -9.80
CA GLU A 222 0.38 -17.37 -11.10
C GLU A 222 0.10 -15.87 -11.37
N LEU A 223 -0.25 -15.10 -10.34
CA LEU A 223 -0.37 -13.63 -10.45
C LEU A 223 0.95 -13.00 -10.88
N ASN A 224 2.04 -13.28 -10.17
CA ASN A 224 3.34 -12.66 -10.40
C ASN A 224 3.90 -13.00 -11.78
N SER A 225 3.83 -14.27 -12.18
CA SER A 225 4.26 -14.70 -13.52
C SER A 225 3.43 -14.10 -14.66
N SER A 226 2.19 -13.70 -14.38
CA SER A 226 1.26 -13.19 -15.40
C SER A 226 1.33 -11.69 -15.60
N ILE A 227 1.64 -10.93 -14.54
CA ILE A 227 1.80 -9.47 -14.61
C ILE A 227 3.23 -9.05 -14.96
N GLU A 228 4.22 -9.92 -14.71
CA GLU A 228 5.63 -9.64 -14.97
C GLU A 228 5.93 -9.12 -16.38
N PRO A 229 5.37 -9.69 -17.47
CA PRO A 229 5.63 -9.18 -18.83
C PRO A 229 5.21 -7.73 -18.99
N ALA A 230 4.00 -7.37 -18.55
CA ALA A 230 3.47 -6.00 -18.66
C ALA A 230 4.28 -4.99 -17.83
N LEU A 231 4.80 -5.40 -16.66
CA LEU A 231 5.72 -4.59 -15.87
C LEU A 231 7.08 -4.40 -16.56
N SER A 232 7.56 -5.43 -17.25
CA SER A 232 8.87 -5.42 -17.91
C SER A 232 8.86 -4.65 -19.24
N GLU A 233 7.73 -4.68 -19.95
CA GLU A 233 7.49 -3.94 -21.19
C GLU A 233 7.17 -2.46 -20.92
N GLY A 234 6.84 -2.10 -19.67
CA GLY A 234 6.48 -0.73 -19.28
C GLY A 234 5.05 -0.33 -19.68
N ASP A 235 4.17 -1.31 -19.88
CA ASP A 235 2.78 -1.09 -20.30
C ASP A 235 1.93 -0.46 -19.19
N ILE A 236 2.33 -0.64 -17.93
CA ILE A 236 1.60 -0.15 -16.75
C ILE A 236 2.16 1.21 -16.33
N GLN A 237 1.30 2.22 -16.32
CA GLN A 237 1.66 3.58 -15.92
C GLN A 237 1.54 3.76 -14.40
N HIS A 238 2.20 4.79 -13.86
CA HIS A 238 2.07 5.12 -12.44
C HIS A 238 0.63 5.46 -12.03
N SER A 239 -0.19 6.00 -12.96
CA SER A 239 -1.63 6.22 -12.74
C SER A 239 -2.37 4.91 -12.47
N SER A 240 -1.99 3.82 -13.13
CA SER A 240 -2.55 2.50 -12.87
C SER A 240 -2.23 2.05 -11.44
N PHE A 241 -0.98 2.24 -10.98
CA PHE A 241 -0.60 1.93 -9.59
C PHE A 241 -1.31 2.82 -8.57
N GLU A 242 -1.56 4.09 -8.88
CA GLU A 242 -2.37 4.98 -8.05
C GLU A 242 -3.79 4.46 -7.89
N ILE A 243 -4.41 4.01 -8.99
CA ILE A 243 -5.75 3.40 -8.98
C ILE A 243 -5.74 2.12 -8.14
N ILE A 244 -4.75 1.24 -8.33
CA ILE A 244 -4.61 0.01 -7.54
C ILE A 244 -4.51 0.35 -6.05
N TYR A 245 -3.64 1.29 -5.68
CA TYR A 245 -3.45 1.69 -4.28
C TYR A 245 -4.72 2.26 -3.67
N ARG A 246 -5.43 3.14 -4.40
CA ARG A 246 -6.68 3.77 -3.94
C ARG A 246 -7.80 2.76 -3.70
N LEU A 247 -7.89 1.72 -4.54
CA LEU A 247 -8.95 0.72 -4.45
C LEU A 247 -8.59 -0.39 -3.44
N HIS A 248 -7.35 -0.89 -3.48
CA HIS A 248 -6.89 -2.05 -2.71
C HIS A 248 -5.40 -1.90 -2.31
N PRO A 249 -5.04 -1.10 -1.29
CA PRO A 249 -3.63 -0.83 -0.95
C PRO A 249 -2.85 -2.09 -0.59
N ASN A 250 -3.49 -3.05 0.10
CA ASN A 250 -2.85 -4.29 0.51
C ASN A 250 -2.51 -5.23 -0.67
N VAL A 251 -2.98 -4.96 -1.90
CA VAL A 251 -2.61 -5.77 -3.08
C VAL A 251 -1.11 -5.75 -3.33
N PHE A 252 -0.43 -4.65 -3.01
CA PHE A 252 1.01 -4.56 -3.22
C PHE A 252 1.81 -5.59 -2.41
N GLN A 253 1.25 -6.09 -1.31
CA GLN A 253 1.83 -7.16 -0.50
C GLN A 253 1.83 -8.53 -1.21
N LYS A 254 1.07 -8.69 -2.30
CA LYS A 254 1.02 -9.92 -3.12
C LYS A 254 2.11 -10.01 -4.18
N PHE A 255 2.75 -8.89 -4.56
CA PHE A 255 3.82 -8.96 -5.56
C PHE A 255 5.09 -9.52 -4.94
N ASP A 256 5.84 -10.34 -5.67
CA ASP A 256 7.14 -10.83 -5.23
C ASP A 256 8.21 -9.71 -5.24
N SER A 257 9.41 -10.00 -4.73
CA SER A 257 10.50 -9.01 -4.68
C SER A 257 10.89 -8.48 -6.07
N ASN A 258 10.85 -9.31 -7.11
CA ASN A 258 11.24 -8.91 -8.47
C ASN A 258 10.22 -7.92 -9.06
N ASN A 259 8.94 -8.24 -8.99
CA ASN A 259 7.86 -7.37 -9.45
C ASN A 259 7.74 -6.11 -8.58
N SER A 260 7.97 -6.21 -7.27
CA SER A 260 8.02 -5.03 -6.38
C SER A 260 9.10 -4.03 -6.81
N GLN A 261 10.30 -4.54 -7.14
CA GLN A 261 11.39 -3.70 -7.64
C GLN A 261 11.04 -3.05 -8.99
N LYS A 262 10.42 -3.80 -9.91
CA LYS A 262 9.96 -3.25 -11.20
C LYS A 262 8.95 -2.13 -10.98
N ILE A 263 7.95 -2.34 -10.13
CA ILE A 263 6.93 -1.32 -9.80
C ILE A 263 7.59 -0.06 -9.23
N LEU A 264 8.47 -0.18 -8.23
CA LEU A 264 9.15 0.97 -7.63
C LEU A 264 9.99 1.74 -8.66
N ARG A 265 10.69 1.03 -9.56
CA ARG A 265 11.44 1.65 -10.65
C ARG A 265 10.56 2.37 -11.65
N THR A 266 9.44 1.78 -12.03
CA THR A 266 8.46 2.44 -12.91
C THR A 266 7.95 3.73 -12.28
N LEU A 267 7.67 3.75 -10.97
CA LEU A 267 7.26 4.97 -10.25
C LEU A 267 8.35 6.05 -10.29
N LEU A 268 9.62 5.66 -10.09
CA LEU A 268 10.76 6.57 -10.16
C LEU A 268 10.97 7.13 -11.57
N GLU A 269 11.00 6.26 -12.58
CA GLU A 269 11.25 6.61 -13.98
C GLU A 269 10.15 7.53 -14.55
N GLN A 270 8.90 7.31 -14.15
CA GLN A 270 7.76 8.12 -14.58
C GLN A 270 7.54 9.36 -13.71
N SER A 271 8.44 9.65 -12.77
CA SER A 271 8.34 10.81 -11.87
C SER A 271 6.99 10.86 -11.12
N ALA A 272 6.54 9.71 -10.62
CA ALA A 272 5.29 9.61 -9.87
C ALA A 272 5.32 10.51 -8.61
N PRO A 273 4.15 10.91 -8.08
CA PRO A 273 4.09 11.67 -6.84
C PRO A 273 4.85 10.97 -5.71
N LYS A 274 5.74 11.70 -5.01
CA LYS A 274 6.55 11.17 -3.88
C LYS A 274 5.71 10.45 -2.82
N GLN A 275 4.48 10.94 -2.59
CA GLN A 275 3.52 10.32 -1.68
C GLN A 275 3.14 8.91 -2.13
N LEU A 276 2.80 8.72 -3.41
CA LEU A 276 2.45 7.41 -3.98
C LEU A 276 3.63 6.45 -3.92
N LEU A 277 4.84 6.94 -4.20
CA LEU A 277 6.07 6.14 -4.07
C LEU A 277 6.25 5.64 -2.63
N CYS A 278 6.11 6.52 -1.63
CA CYS A 278 6.22 6.14 -0.22
C CYS A 278 5.09 5.22 0.26
N ASP A 279 3.87 5.46 -0.22
CA ASP A 279 2.68 4.63 0.03
C ASP A 279 2.92 3.18 -0.41
N ILE A 280 3.34 3.00 -1.67
CA ILE A 280 3.59 1.68 -2.25
C ILE A 280 4.83 1.03 -1.64
N PHE A 281 5.92 1.80 -1.44
CA PHE A 281 7.12 1.31 -0.76
C PHE A 281 6.81 0.76 0.64
N GLN A 282 5.96 1.45 1.40
CA GLN A 282 5.53 0.99 2.72
C GLN A 282 4.81 -0.37 2.64
N GLU A 283 3.93 -0.57 1.66
CA GLU A 283 3.25 -1.86 1.49
C GLU A 283 4.22 -2.99 1.13
N PHE A 284 5.22 -2.73 0.27
CA PHE A 284 6.24 -3.73 -0.04
C PHE A 284 7.10 -4.11 1.16
N VAL A 285 7.58 -3.14 1.93
CA VAL A 285 8.46 -3.38 3.07
C VAL A 285 7.77 -4.17 4.21
N LYS A 286 6.43 -4.12 4.31
CA LYS A 286 5.68 -4.94 5.27
C LYS A 286 5.88 -6.45 5.04
N VAL A 287 6.12 -6.88 3.80
CA VAL A 287 6.27 -8.29 3.43
C VAL A 287 7.70 -8.62 3.01
N HIS A 288 8.34 -7.72 2.26
CA HIS A 288 9.67 -7.92 1.67
C HIS A 288 10.72 -7.08 2.39
N LYS A 289 11.48 -7.73 3.27
CA LYS A 289 12.63 -7.10 3.96
C LYS A 289 13.93 -7.13 3.17
N GLU A 290 13.89 -7.62 1.93
CA GLU A 290 15.06 -7.85 1.09
C GLU A 290 14.96 -7.10 -0.24
N LEU A 291 14.80 -5.77 -0.17
CA LEU A 291 14.94 -4.90 -1.32
C LEU A 291 16.44 -4.57 -1.54
N PRO A 292 16.91 -4.48 -2.80
CA PRO A 292 18.30 -4.17 -3.06
C PRO A 292 18.69 -2.78 -2.56
N LYS A 293 19.90 -2.66 -2.00
CA LYS A 293 20.43 -1.38 -1.50
C LYS A 293 20.38 -0.28 -2.55
N HIS A 294 20.76 -0.56 -3.80
CA HIS A 294 20.75 0.45 -4.86
C HIS A 294 19.37 1.03 -5.15
N LEU A 295 18.29 0.26 -4.95
CA LEU A 295 16.93 0.78 -5.13
C LEU A 295 16.56 1.73 -3.99
N ILE A 296 17.02 1.44 -2.76
CA ILE A 296 16.86 2.34 -1.61
C ILE A 296 17.63 3.65 -1.86
N GLU A 297 18.82 3.57 -2.47
CA GLU A 297 19.57 4.75 -2.92
C GLU A 297 18.77 5.56 -3.94
N GLU A 298 18.25 4.93 -4.99
CA GLU A 298 17.45 5.60 -6.03
C GLU A 298 16.21 6.32 -5.45
N ILE A 299 15.50 5.68 -4.50
CA ILE A 299 14.36 6.31 -3.81
C ILE A 299 14.82 7.49 -2.96
N PHE A 300 15.91 7.32 -2.19
CA PHE A 300 16.45 8.37 -1.35
C PHE A 300 16.85 9.60 -2.18
N ASP A 301 17.57 9.39 -3.29
CA ASP A 301 18.01 10.43 -4.21
C ASP A 301 16.82 11.15 -4.89
N ASN A 302 15.75 10.42 -5.18
CA ASN A 302 14.52 11.02 -5.72
C ASN A 302 13.80 11.93 -4.70
N LEU A 303 13.89 11.60 -3.41
CA LEU A 303 13.22 12.35 -2.35
C LEU A 303 14.00 13.61 -1.94
N ILE A 304 15.34 13.60 -2.02
CA ILE A 304 16.18 14.76 -1.69
C ILE A 304 16.33 15.70 -2.91
N GLU A 305 15.72 16.88 -2.84
CA GLU A 305 15.82 17.84 -3.94
C GLU A 305 17.13 18.65 -3.84
N GLU A 306 18.07 18.40 -4.76
CA GLU A 306 19.24 19.27 -4.96
C GLU A 306 18.89 20.47 -5.85
N LYS A 307 19.10 21.69 -5.36
CA LYS A 307 18.94 22.96 -6.10
C LYS A 307 20.21 23.79 -6.04
N GLY A 308 20.54 24.44 -7.15
CA GLY A 308 21.66 25.38 -7.23
C GLY A 308 22.63 25.04 -8.35
N ASN A 309 23.82 25.65 -8.30
CA ASN A 309 24.91 25.37 -9.23
C ASN A 309 26.07 24.66 -8.50
N LEU A 310 27.12 24.29 -9.25
CA LEU A 310 28.32 23.61 -8.74
C LEU A 310 28.99 24.31 -7.54
N TYR A 311 28.74 25.60 -7.32
CA TYR A 311 29.35 26.42 -6.28
C TYR A 311 28.38 26.80 -5.14
N SER A 312 27.09 26.47 -5.25
CA SER A 312 26.05 26.85 -4.29
C SER A 312 24.93 25.81 -4.23
N LYS A 313 25.28 24.58 -3.86
CA LYS A 313 24.30 23.52 -3.65
C LYS A 313 23.47 23.77 -2.40
N ASN A 314 22.15 23.63 -2.54
CA ASN A 314 21.18 23.66 -1.46
C ASN A 314 20.28 22.43 -1.60
N TYR A 315 19.90 21.86 -0.47
CA TYR A 315 19.01 20.70 -0.45
C TYR A 315 17.67 21.07 0.16
N ILE A 316 16.60 20.41 -0.27
CA ILE A 316 15.26 20.57 0.30
C ILE A 316 14.75 19.19 0.70
N LEU A 317 14.27 19.11 1.95
CA LEU A 317 13.56 17.95 2.47
C LEU A 317 12.07 18.26 2.56
N ASP A 318 11.25 17.24 2.34
CA ASP A 318 9.81 17.30 2.49
C ASP A 318 9.31 16.24 3.49
N LYS A 319 7.99 16.23 3.72
CA LYS A 319 7.33 15.28 4.62
C LYS A 319 7.47 13.83 4.17
N GLU A 320 7.62 13.57 2.86
CA GLU A 320 7.75 12.21 2.32
C GLU A 320 9.17 11.68 2.57
N MET A 321 10.20 12.55 2.54
CA MET A 321 11.54 12.18 3.03
C MET A 321 11.50 11.76 4.51
N LYS A 322 10.85 12.55 5.38
CA LYS A 322 10.67 12.19 6.80
C LYS A 322 9.98 10.82 6.94
N ARG A 323 8.91 10.60 6.17
CA ARG A 323 8.14 9.37 6.18
C ARG A 323 8.95 8.18 5.67
N PHE A 324 9.67 8.33 4.58
CA PHE A 324 10.54 7.30 4.00
C PHE A 324 11.59 6.82 5.00
N LEU A 325 12.30 7.75 5.66
CA LEU A 325 13.29 7.40 6.68
C LEU A 325 12.66 6.68 7.88
N ARG A 326 11.44 7.07 8.29
CA ARG A 326 10.68 6.35 9.32
C ARG A 326 10.34 4.92 8.86
N ILE A 327 9.85 4.73 7.63
CA ILE A 327 9.55 3.41 7.08
C ILE A 327 10.82 2.55 7.06
N LEU A 328 11.95 3.11 6.62
CA LEU A 328 13.23 2.41 6.64
C LEU A 328 13.61 1.96 8.05
N TYR A 329 13.46 2.85 9.02
CA TYR A 329 13.84 2.60 10.40
C TYR A 329 12.96 1.53 11.07
N GLU A 330 11.64 1.66 10.94
CA GLU A 330 10.65 0.85 11.66
C GLU A 330 10.33 -0.49 10.99
N HIS A 331 10.39 -0.54 9.65
CA HIS A 331 9.87 -1.68 8.89
C HIS A 331 10.90 -2.38 8.00
N PHE A 332 11.97 -1.71 7.58
CA PHE A 332 12.99 -2.29 6.68
C PHE A 332 14.28 -2.67 7.41
N SER A 333 15.13 -1.68 7.69
CA SER A 333 16.43 -1.83 8.31
C SER A 333 16.83 -0.53 9.01
N LYS A 334 16.84 -0.57 10.35
CA LYS A 334 17.33 0.52 11.20
C LYS A 334 18.74 0.98 10.81
N VAL A 335 19.62 0.05 10.46
CA VAL A 335 21.01 0.37 10.05
C VAL A 335 21.01 1.19 8.77
N CYS A 336 20.24 0.77 7.76
CA CYS A 336 20.13 1.50 6.50
C CYS A 336 19.52 2.90 6.70
N ALA A 337 18.49 3.01 7.54
CA ALA A 337 17.89 4.31 7.88
C ALA A 337 18.91 5.26 8.54
N ILE A 338 19.70 4.75 9.49
CA ILE A 338 20.75 5.53 10.16
C ILE A 338 21.82 5.96 9.16
N GLU A 339 22.30 5.08 8.27
CA GLU A 339 23.27 5.42 7.22
C GLU A 339 22.76 6.60 6.36
N LYS A 340 21.46 6.63 6.03
CA LYS A 340 20.82 7.74 5.29
C LYS A 340 20.69 9.02 6.08
N ILE A 341 20.34 8.92 7.35
CA ILE A 341 20.27 10.10 8.21
C ILE A 341 21.67 10.69 8.43
N GLU A 342 22.69 9.86 8.64
CA GLU A 342 24.08 10.31 8.78
C GLU A 342 24.57 11.04 7.53
N PHE A 343 24.20 10.55 6.34
CA PHE A 343 24.48 11.26 5.10
C PHE A 343 23.82 12.65 5.06
N ILE A 344 22.55 12.78 5.46
CA ILE A 344 21.88 14.09 5.58
C ILE A 344 22.58 14.99 6.60
N VAL A 345 22.97 14.44 7.76
CA VAL A 345 23.68 15.18 8.80
C VAL A 345 25.02 15.70 8.29
N ASP A 346 25.77 14.89 7.55
CA ASP A 346 27.05 15.29 6.99
C ASP A 346 26.87 16.31 5.86
N LEU A 347 25.86 16.16 5.00
CA LEU A 347 25.47 17.21 4.04
C LEU A 347 25.10 18.52 4.75
N TYR A 348 24.38 18.45 5.87
CA TYR A 348 23.96 19.64 6.59
C TYR A 348 25.16 20.43 7.13
N LYS A 349 26.26 19.79 7.50
CA LYS A 349 27.47 20.52 7.97
C LYS A 349 27.93 21.54 6.93
N ASP A 350 28.07 21.10 5.68
CA ASP A 350 28.73 21.87 4.63
C ASP A 350 27.75 22.69 3.78
N TYR A 351 26.50 22.24 3.67
CA TYR A 351 25.50 22.84 2.80
C TYR A 351 24.30 23.40 3.58
N LYS A 352 23.49 24.19 2.88
CA LYS A 352 22.18 24.60 3.38
C LYS A 352 21.17 23.51 3.05
N ILE A 353 20.42 23.07 4.06
CA ILE A 353 19.30 22.17 3.90
C ILE A 353 18.05 22.87 4.42
N LYS A 354 17.03 23.00 3.57
CA LYS A 354 15.71 23.49 3.96
C LYS A 354 14.86 22.35 4.52
N SER A 355 14.11 22.63 5.58
CA SER A 355 13.26 21.68 6.31
C SER A 355 14.07 20.60 7.06
N ILE A 356 15.24 20.95 7.59
CA ILE A 356 16.05 20.04 8.41
C ILE A 356 15.36 19.74 9.75
N ASN A 357 14.49 20.64 10.22
CA ASN A 357 13.62 20.44 11.38
C ASN A 357 12.85 19.11 11.30
N LEU A 358 12.42 18.69 10.10
CA LEU A 358 11.72 17.42 9.89
C LEU A 358 12.56 16.20 10.33
N ILE A 359 13.87 16.24 10.11
CA ILE A 359 14.81 15.18 10.51
C ILE A 359 15.11 15.27 12.01
N ILE A 360 15.22 16.47 12.57
CA ILE A 360 15.34 16.67 14.01
C ILE A 360 14.14 16.04 14.73
N SER A 361 12.92 16.41 14.35
CA SER A 361 11.70 15.86 14.96
C SER A 361 11.59 14.34 14.75
N LEU A 362 12.00 13.82 13.59
CA LEU A 362 12.05 12.37 13.37
C LEU A 362 12.98 11.68 14.36
N LEU A 363 14.19 12.22 14.58
CA LEU A 363 15.16 11.63 15.48
C LEU A 363 14.71 11.68 16.95
N PHE A 364 13.99 12.73 17.36
CA PHE A 364 13.30 12.76 18.64
C PHE A 364 12.24 11.67 18.74
N ASP A 365 11.37 11.55 17.74
CA ASP A 365 10.32 10.51 17.69
C ASP A 365 10.92 9.10 17.81
N LEU A 366 12.07 8.86 17.18
CA LEU A 366 12.79 7.59 17.17
C LEU A 366 13.72 7.38 18.38
N LYS A 367 13.87 8.40 19.24
CA LYS A 367 14.76 8.40 20.43
C LYS A 367 16.24 8.14 20.09
N GLU A 368 16.70 8.65 18.96
CA GLU A 368 18.08 8.52 18.50
C GLU A 368 18.97 9.66 19.04
N ASN A 369 19.13 9.70 20.37
CA ASN A 369 19.72 10.83 21.10
C ASN A 369 21.11 11.26 20.61
N ILE A 370 21.96 10.31 20.18
CA ILE A 370 23.31 10.62 19.69
C ILE A 370 23.24 11.44 18.39
N LEU A 371 22.38 11.03 17.45
CA LEU A 371 22.20 11.73 16.18
C LEU A 371 21.46 13.05 16.36
N VAL A 372 20.47 13.10 17.25
CA VAL A 372 19.83 14.35 17.68
C VAL A 372 20.90 15.34 18.13
N LYS A 373 21.76 14.94 19.09
CA LYS A 373 22.79 15.82 19.63
C LYS A 373 23.73 16.35 18.54
N LYS A 374 24.22 15.47 17.66
CA LYS A 374 25.07 15.84 16.52
C LYS A 374 24.39 16.89 15.63
N LEU A 375 23.09 16.73 15.35
CA LEU A 375 22.34 17.63 14.48
C LEU A 375 22.05 18.99 15.17
N LEU A 376 21.69 18.98 16.46
CA LEU A 376 21.49 20.20 17.25
C LEU A 376 22.79 20.99 17.38
N ASP A 377 23.93 20.34 17.58
CA ASP A 377 25.23 21.01 17.65
C ASP A 377 25.59 21.71 16.34
N ILE A 378 25.32 21.07 15.18
CA ILE A 378 25.50 21.71 13.87
C ILE A 378 24.56 22.91 13.71
N LEU A 379 23.30 22.77 14.12
CA LEU A 379 22.30 23.84 14.05
C LEU A 379 22.75 25.06 14.88
N LYS A 380 23.18 24.85 16.14
CA LYS A 380 23.72 25.89 17.03
C LYS A 380 24.90 26.63 16.39
N VAL A 381 25.87 25.90 15.81
CA VAL A 381 27.03 26.49 15.11
C VAL A 381 26.59 27.35 13.92
N LYS A 382 25.58 26.91 13.16
CA LYS A 382 25.07 27.69 12.02
C LYS A 382 24.30 28.93 12.47
N ILE A 383 23.49 28.84 13.53
CA ILE A 383 22.74 29.97 14.10
C ILE A 383 23.69 31.14 14.41
N VAL A 384 24.82 30.89 15.07
CA VAL A 384 25.78 31.94 15.44
C VAL A 384 26.74 32.37 14.32
N SER A 385 26.60 31.82 13.11
CA SER A 385 27.46 32.15 11.97
C SER A 385 27.41 33.64 11.65
N GLN A 386 28.57 34.24 11.32
CA GLN A 386 28.63 35.63 10.84
C GLN A 386 28.13 35.77 9.39
N THR A 387 27.98 34.65 8.70
CA THR A 387 27.43 34.62 7.35
C THR A 387 25.92 34.58 7.43
N TYR A 388 25.24 35.71 7.15
CA TYR A 388 23.79 35.82 7.25
C TYR A 388 23.01 34.81 6.41
N SER A 389 23.57 34.40 5.25
CA SER A 389 22.97 33.36 4.41
C SER A 389 23.04 31.94 5.01
N ILE A 390 23.78 31.77 6.10
CA ILE A 390 23.85 30.54 6.92
C ILE A 390 23.05 30.72 8.21
N SER A 391 23.25 31.83 8.92
CA SER A 391 22.62 32.10 10.21
C SER A 391 21.10 32.25 10.12
N ASN A 392 20.60 33.12 9.23
CA ASN A 392 19.17 33.38 9.14
C ASN A 392 18.37 32.10 8.80
N PRO A 393 18.75 31.30 7.79
CA PRO A 393 18.03 30.04 7.54
C PRO A 393 18.11 29.06 8.70
N ALA A 394 19.24 28.95 9.41
CA ALA A 394 19.33 28.06 10.57
C ALA A 394 18.38 28.47 11.69
N ILE A 395 18.19 29.78 11.90
CA ILE A 395 17.19 30.29 12.84
C ILE A 395 15.77 29.99 12.36
N ASP A 396 15.50 30.17 11.07
CA ASP A 396 14.19 29.84 10.48
C ASP A 396 13.88 28.34 10.70
N GLU A 397 14.85 27.44 10.49
CA GLU A 397 14.69 26.01 10.75
C GLU A 397 14.46 25.70 12.24
N PHE A 398 15.14 26.41 13.15
CA PHE A 398 14.91 26.28 14.59
C PHE A 398 13.49 26.71 14.99
N LEU A 399 12.94 27.76 14.35
CA LEU A 399 11.58 28.24 14.62
C LEU A 399 10.49 27.27 14.15
N GLU A 400 10.82 26.36 13.23
CA GLU A 400 9.90 25.32 12.74
C GLU A 400 9.93 24.05 13.61
N LEU A 401 10.64 24.05 14.75
CA LEU A 401 10.58 22.98 15.74
C LEU A 401 9.26 23.04 16.52
N MET A 402 8.69 21.87 16.80
CA MET A 402 7.41 21.74 17.48
C MET A 402 7.60 21.76 19.01
N ASN A 403 6.55 22.12 19.76
CA ASN A 403 6.58 22.04 21.24
C ASN A 403 7.01 20.65 21.75
N THR A 404 6.55 19.59 21.08
CA THR A 404 6.93 18.21 21.40
C THR A 404 8.42 17.91 21.19
N ASP A 405 9.09 18.65 20.30
CA ASP A 405 10.53 18.51 20.10
C ASP A 405 11.28 19.10 21.31
N PHE A 406 10.85 20.27 21.80
CA PHE A 406 11.43 20.87 23.01
C PHE A 406 11.17 20.04 24.26
N ASP A 407 10.02 19.35 24.36
CA ASP A 407 9.73 18.41 25.45
C ASP A 407 10.74 17.25 25.51
N CYS A 408 11.39 16.92 24.39
CA CYS A 408 12.35 15.83 24.26
C CYS A 408 13.83 16.30 24.34
N MET A 409 14.08 17.62 24.40
CA MET A 409 15.42 18.18 24.48
C MET A 409 15.98 18.14 25.90
N GLU A 410 17.30 18.00 26.02
CA GLU A 410 18.01 18.22 27.27
C GLU A 410 18.01 19.70 27.64
N ASP A 411 17.93 20.00 28.95
CA ASP A 411 17.91 21.38 29.46
C ASP A 411 19.13 22.20 28.99
N ASN A 412 20.30 21.56 28.93
CA ASN A 412 21.52 22.18 28.40
C ASN A 412 21.37 22.62 26.93
N ASP A 413 20.70 21.82 26.09
CA ASP A 413 20.51 22.18 24.68
C ASP A 413 19.51 23.34 24.53
N ILE A 414 18.44 23.34 25.33
CA ILE A 414 17.48 24.46 25.38
C ILE A 414 18.20 25.77 25.73
N VAL A 415 19.02 25.74 26.79
CA VAL A 415 19.78 26.93 27.23
C VAL A 415 20.86 27.31 26.20
N ASP A 416 21.55 26.35 25.58
CA ASP A 416 22.51 26.64 24.51
C ASP A 416 21.84 27.32 23.31
N PHE A 417 20.63 26.90 22.92
CA PHE A 417 19.87 27.55 21.84
C PHE A 417 19.46 28.97 22.23
N PHE A 418 19.02 29.18 23.47
CA PHE A 418 18.73 30.52 23.98
C PHE A 418 19.92 31.47 23.81
N PHE A 419 21.11 31.04 24.23
CA PHE A 419 22.32 31.87 24.06
C PHE A 419 22.76 32.00 22.60
N SER A 420 22.57 30.96 21.79
CA SER A 420 22.88 31.00 20.35
C SER A 420 22.01 32.02 19.61
N VAL A 421 20.71 32.07 19.91
CA VAL A 421 19.77 33.06 19.32
C VAL A 421 20.12 34.48 19.77
N ILE A 422 20.44 34.65 21.05
CA ILE A 422 20.90 35.94 21.57
C ILE A 422 22.17 36.40 20.85
N GLU A 423 23.18 35.53 20.75
CA GLU A 423 24.45 35.84 20.10
C GLU A 423 24.25 36.16 18.62
N ALA A 424 23.37 35.43 17.93
CA ALA A 424 23.02 35.73 16.54
C ALA A 424 22.36 37.11 16.40
N SER A 425 21.49 37.50 17.35
CA SER A 425 20.88 38.83 17.37
C SER A 425 21.92 39.94 17.56
N GLU A 426 22.88 39.75 18.47
CA GLU A 426 23.97 40.73 18.65
C GLU A 426 24.87 40.83 17.42
N ARG A 427 25.05 39.72 16.69
CA ARG A 427 25.77 39.68 15.41
C ARG A 427 24.98 40.25 14.22
N GLY A 428 23.77 40.76 14.44
CA GLY A 428 22.97 41.44 13.42
C GLY A 428 22.07 40.53 12.58
N SER A 429 21.80 39.29 13.03
CA SER A 429 20.86 38.41 12.33
C SER A 429 19.44 39.01 12.33
N THR A 430 18.90 39.19 11.13
CA THR A 430 17.54 39.69 10.93
C THR A 430 16.46 38.71 11.37
N SER A 431 16.75 37.39 11.34
CA SER A 431 15.83 36.37 11.87
C SER A 431 15.88 36.30 13.40
N ALA A 432 17.03 36.57 14.03
CA ALA A 432 17.16 36.55 15.50
C ALA A 432 16.56 37.77 16.19
N HIS A 433 16.64 38.96 15.56
CA HIS A 433 16.17 40.22 16.18
C HIS A 433 14.70 40.15 16.65
N PRO A 434 13.71 39.75 15.83
CA PRO A 434 12.32 39.68 16.27
C PRO A 434 12.11 38.70 17.42
N ILE A 435 12.90 37.61 17.47
CA ILE A 435 12.82 36.60 18.53
C ILE A 435 13.28 37.20 19.86
N VAL A 436 14.42 37.89 19.88
CA VAL A 436 14.96 38.52 21.09
C VAL A 436 14.08 39.68 21.55
N ASP A 437 13.58 40.49 20.61
CA ASP A 437 12.75 41.65 20.94
C ASP A 437 11.39 41.25 21.53
N ASN A 438 10.82 40.12 21.11
CA ASN A 438 9.53 39.61 21.59
C ASN A 438 9.68 38.26 22.32
N PHE A 439 10.81 38.03 22.98
CA PHE A 439 11.16 36.70 23.52
C PHE A 439 10.10 36.14 24.48
N THR A 440 9.55 36.99 25.36
CA THR A 440 8.53 36.61 26.35
C THR A 440 7.20 36.16 25.75
N GLU A 441 6.96 36.46 24.47
CA GLU A 441 5.75 36.06 23.73
C GLU A 441 5.97 34.77 22.91
N ASN A 442 7.22 34.30 22.80
CA ASN A 442 7.58 33.11 22.04
C ASN A 442 7.33 31.83 22.86
N ALA A 443 6.84 30.75 22.23
CA ALA A 443 6.63 29.45 22.89
C ALA A 443 7.91 28.90 23.52
N PHE A 444 9.08 29.15 22.92
CA PHE A 444 10.39 28.75 23.42
C PHE A 444 10.72 29.38 24.78
N PHE A 445 10.12 30.52 25.15
CA PHE A 445 10.31 31.18 26.45
C PHE A 445 10.05 30.23 27.62
N GLN A 446 8.93 29.49 27.59
CA GLN A 446 8.53 28.63 28.71
C GLN A 446 9.52 27.49 28.92
N TYR A 447 10.11 26.98 27.84
CA TYR A 447 11.13 25.94 27.89
C TYR A 447 12.41 26.47 28.52
N VAL A 448 12.90 27.63 28.07
CA VAL A 448 14.09 28.27 28.66
C VAL A 448 13.86 28.62 30.13
N GLU A 449 12.70 29.15 30.47
CA GLU A 449 12.32 29.52 31.84
C GLU A 449 12.37 28.33 32.81
N LYS A 450 12.06 27.12 32.31
CA LYS A 450 12.15 25.87 33.07
C LYS A 450 13.60 25.37 33.15
N SER A 451 14.29 25.30 32.02
CA SER A 451 15.63 24.70 31.91
C SER A 451 16.75 25.55 32.52
N ILE A 452 16.60 26.88 32.56
CA ILE A 452 17.66 27.79 33.02
C ILE A 452 17.90 27.74 34.54
N ILE A 453 16.94 27.23 35.30
CA ILE A 453 17.01 27.13 36.77
C ILE A 453 18.15 26.20 37.18
N ASP A 454 18.27 25.07 36.48
CA ASP A 454 19.19 23.98 36.82
C ASP A 454 20.63 24.26 36.39
N MET A 455 20.86 25.38 35.70
CA MET A 455 22.20 25.79 35.25
C MET A 455 23.05 26.23 36.44
N ASN A 456 24.03 25.42 36.81
CA ASN A 456 24.90 25.69 37.94
C ASN A 456 26.13 26.52 37.53
N ASP A 457 27.02 26.70 38.50
CA ASP A 457 28.28 27.44 38.36
C ASP A 457 29.23 26.81 37.34
N ASP A 458 29.16 25.50 37.15
CA ASP A 458 29.98 24.78 36.18
C ASP A 458 29.56 25.10 34.74
N TYR A 459 28.26 25.28 34.50
CA TYR A 459 27.74 25.73 33.20
C TYR A 459 28.23 27.15 32.89
N PHE A 460 28.09 28.07 33.85
CA PHE A 460 28.63 29.43 33.76
C PHE A 460 30.09 29.50 34.21
N SER A 461 30.94 28.63 33.67
CA SER A 461 32.38 28.64 33.93
C SER A 461 33.06 29.92 33.42
N GLU A 462 34.26 30.21 33.91
CA GLU A 462 35.09 31.32 33.42
C GLU A 462 35.28 31.27 31.89
N SER A 463 35.36 30.07 31.31
CA SER A 463 35.44 29.86 29.86
C SER A 463 34.19 30.36 29.13
N PHE A 464 33.00 30.13 29.69
CA PHE A 464 31.74 30.63 29.14
C PHE A 464 31.73 32.17 29.11
N TYR A 465 32.11 32.82 30.22
CA TYR A 465 32.22 34.28 30.28
C TYR A 465 33.21 34.81 29.23
N LYS A 466 34.43 34.27 29.18
CA LYS A 466 35.46 34.74 28.23
C LYS A 466 35.03 34.63 26.76
N LYS A 467 34.24 33.61 26.43
CA LYS A 467 33.83 33.34 25.05
C LYS A 467 32.57 34.10 24.63
N HIS A 468 31.57 34.19 25.51
CA HIS A 468 30.21 34.61 25.13
C HIS A 468 29.76 35.96 25.72
N ASP A 469 30.40 36.48 26.78
CA ASP A 469 29.96 37.68 27.52
C ASP A 469 29.64 38.88 26.61
N ARG A 470 30.59 39.22 25.72
CA ARG A 470 30.44 40.35 24.80
C ARG A 470 29.23 40.24 23.85
N PHE A 471 28.75 39.03 23.60
CA PHE A 471 27.68 38.77 22.65
C PHE A 471 26.32 38.66 23.33
N ILE A 472 26.26 38.15 24.56
CA ILE A 472 24.98 37.82 25.18
C ILE A 472 24.46 38.87 26.16
N ILE A 473 25.36 39.64 26.78
CA ILE A 473 25.03 40.44 27.96
C ILE A 473 23.98 41.52 27.73
N ASN A 474 24.09 42.27 26.63
CA ASN A 474 23.20 43.38 26.33
C ASN A 474 21.79 42.90 25.98
N LYS A 475 21.71 41.85 25.17
CA LYS A 475 20.46 41.26 24.71
C LYS A 475 19.78 40.46 25.83
N TRP A 476 20.53 39.71 26.63
CA TRP A 476 19.97 39.03 27.81
C TRP A 476 19.43 40.05 28.82
N ARG A 477 20.11 41.18 29.04
CA ARG A 477 19.57 42.27 29.88
C ARG A 477 18.19 42.74 29.40
N ILE A 478 18.03 42.98 28.10
CA ILE A 478 16.76 43.43 27.51
C ILE A 478 15.65 42.39 27.75
N ILE A 479 15.97 41.10 27.60
CA ILE A 479 15.02 40.01 27.87
C ILE A 479 14.68 39.98 29.37
N ALA A 480 15.66 40.06 30.25
CA ALA A 480 15.48 40.02 31.71
C ALA A 480 14.61 41.19 32.20
N GLU A 481 14.86 42.41 31.71
CA GLU A 481 14.06 43.61 32.02
C GLU A 481 12.58 43.44 31.63
N LYS A 482 12.31 42.76 30.51
CA LYS A 482 10.96 42.44 30.04
C LYS A 482 10.31 41.30 30.82
N ALA A 483 11.09 40.28 31.19
CA ALA A 483 10.62 39.08 31.86
C ALA A 483 10.34 39.29 33.37
N LYS A 484 10.88 40.35 33.99
CA LYS A 484 10.65 40.73 35.40
C LYS A 484 11.08 39.66 36.41
N ASP A 485 10.18 39.10 37.21
CA ASP A 485 10.48 38.15 38.30
C ASP A 485 10.67 36.69 37.81
N SER A 486 11.03 36.52 36.53
CA SER A 486 11.21 35.22 35.90
C SER A 486 12.58 34.60 36.28
N ASN A 487 12.69 33.28 36.15
CA ASN A 487 13.94 32.53 36.31
C ASN A 487 15.02 33.03 35.37
N ILE A 488 14.69 33.38 34.12
CA ILE A 488 15.64 33.98 33.17
C ILE A 488 16.22 35.30 33.72
N ALA A 489 15.39 36.14 34.32
CA ALA A 489 15.82 37.41 34.89
C ALA A 489 16.63 37.23 36.18
N ASN A 490 16.20 36.30 37.05
CA ASN A 490 16.96 35.91 38.24
C ASN A 490 18.34 35.39 37.86
N LYS A 491 18.42 34.52 36.85
CA LYS A 491 19.68 33.97 36.36
C LYS A 491 20.58 35.03 35.72
N TYR A 492 20.01 36.00 35.01
CA TYR A 492 20.78 37.16 34.52
C TYR A 492 21.42 37.94 35.67
N ASN A 493 20.70 38.16 36.79
CA ASN A 493 21.25 38.87 37.95
C ASN A 493 22.38 38.08 38.63
N GLU A 494 22.23 36.76 38.77
CA GLU A 494 23.31 35.88 39.24
C GLU A 494 24.54 35.95 38.34
N TYR A 495 24.32 35.85 37.03
CA TYR A 495 25.35 35.98 36.01
C TYR A 495 26.08 37.33 36.09
N TRP A 496 25.33 38.43 36.20
CA TRP A 496 25.86 39.79 36.29
C TRP A 496 26.70 40.01 37.55
N ASN A 497 26.25 39.51 38.70
CA ASN A 497 27.00 39.61 39.96
C ASN A 497 28.35 38.86 39.87
N LYS A 498 28.34 37.66 39.29
CA LYS A 498 29.57 36.88 39.06
C LYS A 498 30.50 37.52 38.06
N ARG A 499 29.96 38.10 36.99
CA ARG A 499 30.74 38.86 36.02
C ARG A 499 31.51 40.00 36.69
N ILE A 500 30.86 40.76 37.57
CA ILE A 500 31.51 41.83 38.34
C ILE A 500 32.65 41.24 39.19
N GLN A 501 32.43 40.10 39.83
CA GLN A 501 33.47 39.41 40.60
C GLN A 501 34.68 39.04 39.72
N TYR A 502 34.48 38.38 38.58
CA TYR A 502 35.57 38.03 37.66
C TYR A 502 36.31 39.24 37.09
N GLN A 503 35.60 40.34 36.80
CA GLN A 503 36.23 41.59 36.36
C GLN A 503 37.05 42.22 37.48
N THR A 504 36.64 42.07 38.74
CA THR A 504 37.40 42.58 39.90
C THR A 504 38.63 41.72 40.16
N ASP A 505 38.54 40.40 39.96
CA ASP A 505 39.64 39.44 40.17
C ASP A 505 40.70 39.49 39.04
N GLU A 506 40.31 39.68 37.76
CA GLU A 506 41.28 39.91 36.66
C GLU A 506 42.06 41.23 36.83
N PHE A 507 41.47 42.24 37.48
CA PHE A 507 42.16 43.48 37.85
C PHE A 507 43.08 43.34 39.08
N GLN A 508 43.04 42.23 39.82
CA GLN A 508 43.96 41.96 40.94
C GLN A 508 45.26 41.22 40.52
N PHE A 509 45.34 40.73 39.28
CA PHE A 509 46.52 40.03 38.74
C PHE A 509 47.31 40.82 37.68
N LEU A 510 46.96 42.10 37.47
CA LEU A 510 47.74 43.11 36.75
C LEU A 510 48.32 44.12 37.74
#